data_AF-R7TB83-F1
#
_entry.id   AF-R7TB83-F1
#
_cell.length_a   1.000
_cell.length_b   1.000
_cell.length_c   1.000
_cell.angle_alpha   90.00
_cell.angle_beta   90.00
_cell.angle_gamma   90.00
#
_symmetry.space_group_name_H-M   'P 1'
#
loop_
_entity.id
_entity.type
_entity.pdbx_description
1 polymer ?
#
loop_
_entity_poly.entity_id
_entity_poly.type
_entity_poly.pdbx_seq_one_letter_code
_entity_poly.pdbx_strand_id
1 'polypeptide(L)'
;MEQVERDDWATETQGDVTRTTTPTSKAVCGAGKAPVCLTCHGATDEKDCFFKGVWKQCPDDTYTCVRRTYRNKAGQLRISRNCGQLAKCPAFKPGCMPDSEPSKSCSECSFKSPSTYSKCDFMDTSVCQLAGDPHCKQFNALPGEPLLNLNGHCKYNMVTTYCKPGRGHGWFELHASFMSANEGKSAFMQKLSITYHNDLYMLESNVIDLRTFGPVVLPFQKSGMEISKLNGLYFFKVSEGITIAWDGHHKVNVVVPKNIAVCGLCGQHTKDFEGADLRVGRSYVTAGCYNMNVTTEFNGMAKNKQEFIHSWFIGQNGQQACAKECGGP
;
A
#
# COMPACT_ATOMS: atom_id res chain seq x y z
N MET A 1 79.91 61.03 -30.44
CA MET A 1 79.25 61.70 -31.58
C MET A 1 78.05 60.84 -31.95
N GLU A 2 76.95 61.48 -32.37
CA GLU A 2 75.67 60.92 -32.86
C GLU A 2 75.23 59.53 -32.35
N GLN A 3 74.20 59.34 -31.52
CA GLN A 3 72.95 60.09 -31.25
C GLN A 3 71.93 60.06 -32.41
N VAL A 4 70.64 60.03 -32.05
CA VAL A 4 69.42 60.23 -32.87
C VAL A 4 68.85 58.98 -33.58
N GLU A 5 67.56 58.61 -33.44
CA GLU A 5 66.50 58.87 -32.42
C GLU A 5 65.30 57.89 -32.64
N ARG A 6 64.59 57.48 -31.56
CA ARG A 6 63.09 57.38 -31.38
C ARG A 6 62.21 56.54 -32.36
N ASP A 7 60.94 56.18 -32.10
CA ASP A 7 59.95 56.17 -30.97
C ASP A 7 58.82 55.17 -31.41
N ASP A 8 57.77 54.75 -30.68
CA ASP A 8 57.33 54.63 -29.26
C ASP A 8 55.92 53.91 -29.29
N TRP A 9 55.14 53.87 -28.19
CA TRP A 9 53.74 53.40 -28.03
C TRP A 9 53.54 51.86 -28.02
N ALA A 10 52.70 51.25 -27.16
CA ALA A 10 52.00 51.73 -25.95
C ALA A 10 51.54 50.54 -25.05
N THR A 11 50.93 50.87 -23.90
CA THR A 11 50.08 50.08 -22.96
C THR A 11 49.29 48.89 -23.56
N GLU A 12 48.88 47.83 -22.85
CA GLU A 12 48.62 47.58 -21.41
C GLU A 12 48.51 46.02 -21.17
N THR A 13 48.23 45.36 -20.02
CA THR A 13 47.91 45.66 -18.60
C THR A 13 48.46 44.52 -17.69
N GLN A 14 48.43 44.67 -16.37
CA GLN A 14 48.44 43.52 -15.43
C GLN A 14 47.01 42.97 -15.25
N GLY A 15 46.84 41.64 -15.32
CA GLY A 15 45.53 40.97 -15.21
C GLY A 15 45.53 39.88 -14.12
N ASP A 16 44.70 40.09 -13.09
CA ASP A 16 44.57 39.31 -11.85
C ASP A 16 44.57 37.77 -12.00
N VAL A 17 45.18 37.08 -11.03
CA VAL A 17 45.16 35.61 -10.95
C VAL A 17 43.84 35.18 -10.31
N THR A 18 42.78 35.17 -11.11
CA THR A 18 41.43 34.74 -10.71
C THR A 18 41.46 33.29 -10.22
N ARG A 19 41.64 33.12 -8.91
CA ARG A 19 41.74 31.83 -8.23
C ARG A 19 40.38 31.13 -8.25
N THR A 20 40.09 30.40 -9.32
CA THR A 20 38.83 29.69 -9.54
C THR A 20 38.53 28.77 -8.35
N THR A 21 37.63 29.21 -7.49
CA THR A 21 37.14 28.44 -6.35
C THR A 21 36.27 27.31 -6.87
N THR A 22 36.84 26.10 -6.94
CA THR A 22 36.09 24.88 -7.26
C THR A 22 34.83 24.84 -6.38
N PRO A 23 33.61 24.76 -6.95
CA PRO A 23 32.40 24.79 -6.16
C PRO A 23 32.37 23.56 -5.27
N THR A 24 32.49 23.76 -3.95
CA THR A 24 32.38 22.68 -2.97
C THR A 24 30.95 22.17 -2.96
N SER A 25 30.73 21.06 -3.67
CA SER A 25 29.46 20.35 -3.71
C SER A 25 29.10 19.85 -2.32
N LYS A 26 28.31 20.67 -1.59
CA LYS A 26 27.71 20.25 -0.32
C LYS A 26 26.95 18.94 -0.55
N ALA A 27 27.20 17.95 0.30
CA ALA A 27 26.49 16.68 0.23
C ALA A 27 25.00 16.90 0.53
N VAL A 28 24.17 16.89 -0.53
CA VAL A 28 22.71 17.04 -0.41
C VAL A 28 22.09 15.71 -0.01
N CYS A 29 21.95 15.50 1.30
CA CYS A 29 20.73 14.87 1.81
C CYS A 29 19.64 15.96 1.75
N GLY A 30 18.50 15.72 1.09
CA GLY A 30 17.57 16.79 0.69
C GLY A 30 17.14 16.75 -0.79
N ALA A 31 17.05 15.56 -1.40
CA ALA A 31 16.67 15.39 -2.81
C ALA A 31 15.87 14.09 -3.09
N GLY A 32 15.71 13.21 -2.10
CA GLY A 32 14.72 12.15 -2.17
C GLY A 32 13.31 12.68 -1.91
N LYS A 33 12.29 11.90 -2.27
CA LYS A 33 10.98 12.03 -1.63
C LYS A 33 11.08 11.45 -0.22
N ALA A 34 10.43 12.10 0.74
CA ALA A 34 10.37 11.60 2.11
C ALA A 34 9.73 10.20 2.16
N PRO A 35 10.21 9.25 2.98
CA PRO A 35 9.62 7.93 3.04
C PRO A 35 8.25 7.94 3.73
N VAL A 36 7.34 7.06 3.29
CA VAL A 36 6.11 6.76 4.03
C VAL A 36 6.40 5.71 5.09
N CYS A 37 6.04 5.95 6.35
CA CYS A 37 6.23 5.01 7.44
C CYS A 37 4.91 4.57 8.10
N LEU A 38 4.72 3.24 8.18
CA LEU A 38 3.75 2.60 9.06
C LEU A 38 4.03 3.01 10.51
N THR A 39 3.22 3.92 11.04
CA THR A 39 3.37 4.47 12.39
C THR A 39 2.41 3.78 13.34
N CYS A 40 2.93 3.04 14.31
CA CYS A 40 2.15 2.32 15.34
C CYS A 40 2.76 2.58 16.72
N HIS A 41 1.95 2.55 17.78
CA HIS A 41 2.44 2.74 19.15
C HIS A 41 1.78 1.74 20.10
N GLY A 42 2.58 0.92 20.79
CA GLY A 42 2.07 -0.07 21.75
C GLY A 42 1.48 -1.33 21.10
N ALA A 43 1.83 -1.63 19.85
CA ALA A 43 1.45 -2.88 19.19
C ALA A 43 2.05 -4.09 19.94
N THR A 44 1.37 -5.24 19.95
CA THR A 44 1.94 -6.48 20.54
C THR A 44 3.11 -7.01 19.73
N ASP A 45 3.01 -6.90 18.42
CA ASP A 45 3.91 -7.53 17.44
C ASP A 45 3.79 -6.79 16.08
N GLU A 46 4.48 -7.28 15.04
CA GLU A 46 4.50 -6.64 13.73
C GLU A 46 3.18 -6.76 12.97
N LYS A 47 2.40 -7.83 13.20
CA LYS A 47 1.08 -8.04 12.60
C LYS A 47 0.08 -7.07 13.25
N ASP A 48 0.12 -6.92 14.57
CA ASP A 48 -0.67 -5.91 15.29
C ASP A 48 -0.28 -4.47 14.88
N CYS A 49 1.01 -4.21 14.68
CA CYS A 49 1.51 -2.93 14.17
C CYS A 49 1.04 -2.65 12.73
N PHE A 50 1.02 -3.67 11.86
CA PHE A 50 0.57 -3.56 10.48
C PHE A 50 -0.94 -3.28 10.35
N PHE A 51 -1.75 -3.78 11.29
CA PHE A 51 -3.20 -3.58 11.25
C PHE A 51 -3.69 -2.39 12.09
N LYS A 52 -3.07 -2.06 13.22
CA LYS A 52 -3.44 -0.86 14.02
C LYS A 52 -2.62 0.39 13.68
N GLY A 53 -1.56 0.24 12.90
CA GLY A 53 -0.71 1.35 12.49
C GLY A 53 -1.35 2.23 11.42
N VAL A 54 -0.95 3.49 11.41
CA VAL A 54 -1.34 4.50 10.42
C VAL A 54 -0.13 4.77 9.55
N TRP A 55 -0.24 4.58 8.23
CA TRP A 55 0.78 5.02 7.29
C TRP A 55 0.85 6.55 7.30
N LYS A 56 2.04 7.09 7.55
CA LYS A 56 2.30 8.53 7.60
C LYS A 56 3.45 8.88 6.69
N GLN A 57 3.27 9.92 5.88
CA GLN A 57 4.37 10.59 5.20
C GLN A 57 5.35 11.14 6.26
N CYS A 58 6.64 10.80 6.16
CA CYS A 58 7.65 11.44 7.02
C CYS A 58 7.92 12.88 6.54
N PRO A 59 8.44 13.77 7.42
CA PRO A 59 8.55 15.21 7.12
C PRO A 59 9.39 15.55 5.88
N ASP A 60 10.53 14.90 5.73
CA ASP A 60 11.51 15.08 4.65
C ASP A 60 12.33 13.78 4.46
N ASP A 61 13.25 13.76 3.47
CA ASP A 61 14.10 12.60 3.17
C ASP A 61 15.23 12.37 4.19
N THR A 62 15.40 13.25 5.19
CA THR A 62 16.29 13.02 6.34
C THR A 62 15.65 12.11 7.40
N TYR A 63 14.45 11.57 7.18
CA TYR A 63 13.78 10.62 8.08
C TYR A 63 13.79 9.17 7.56
N THR A 64 13.58 8.22 8.46
CA THR A 64 13.38 6.80 8.13
C THR A 64 12.37 6.14 9.08
N CYS A 65 11.90 4.94 8.71
CA CYS A 65 11.08 4.10 9.58
C CYS A 65 11.92 3.53 10.73
N VAL A 66 11.81 4.12 11.92
CA VAL A 66 12.46 3.61 13.14
C VAL A 66 11.50 2.67 13.86
N ARG A 67 11.94 1.44 14.11
CA ARG A 67 11.25 0.44 14.94
C ARG A 67 11.86 0.46 16.35
N ARG A 68 11.03 0.58 17.39
CA ARG A 68 11.44 0.52 18.80
C ARG A 68 10.68 -0.59 19.52
N THR A 69 11.39 -1.47 20.21
CA THR A 69 10.82 -2.45 21.15
C THR A 69 11.03 -1.99 22.58
N TYR A 70 9.98 -2.07 23.40
CA TYR A 70 9.98 -1.63 24.80
C TYR A 70 9.03 -2.49 25.63
N ARG A 71 9.14 -2.45 26.97
CA ARG A 71 8.13 -3.05 27.85
C ARG A 71 7.16 -1.96 28.33
N ASN A 72 5.86 -2.27 28.38
CA ASN A 72 4.85 -1.37 28.95
C ASN A 72 4.83 -1.45 30.50
N LYS A 73 3.98 -0.65 31.15
CA LYS A 73 3.83 -0.65 32.63
C LYS A 73 3.43 -2.02 33.22
N ALA A 74 2.87 -2.92 32.42
CA ALA A 74 2.53 -4.30 32.80
C ALA A 74 3.62 -5.32 32.42
N GLY A 75 4.85 -4.87 32.11
CA GLY A 75 5.99 -5.72 31.75
C GLY A 75 5.91 -6.36 30.35
N GLN A 76 4.80 -6.21 29.63
CA GLN A 76 4.58 -6.82 28.32
C GLN A 76 5.48 -6.16 27.26
N LEU A 77 6.14 -6.97 26.43
CA LEU A 77 6.88 -6.47 25.27
C LEU A 77 5.90 -5.83 24.27
N ARG A 78 6.28 -4.69 23.71
CA ARG A 78 5.52 -3.90 22.73
C ARG A 78 6.42 -3.35 21.64
N ILE A 79 5.83 -3.13 20.47
CA ILE A 79 6.46 -2.45 19.33
C ILE A 79 5.87 -1.05 19.18
N SER A 80 6.74 -0.10 18.89
CA SER A 80 6.42 1.19 18.28
C SER A 80 7.15 1.27 16.94
N ARG A 81 6.52 1.85 15.93
CA ARG A 81 7.16 2.26 14.66
C ARG A 81 6.79 3.72 14.42
N ASN A 82 7.75 4.52 13.99
CA ASN A 82 7.51 5.92 13.63
C ASN A 82 8.57 6.45 12.66
N CYS A 83 8.27 7.56 12.00
CA CYS A 83 9.30 8.41 11.40
C CYS A 83 10.27 8.87 12.50
N GLY A 84 11.53 8.44 12.40
CA GLY A 84 12.64 8.98 13.19
C GLY A 84 13.65 9.61 12.25
N GLN A 85 14.20 10.76 12.64
CA GLN A 85 15.22 11.41 11.83
C GLN A 85 16.46 10.51 11.78
N LEU A 86 17.06 10.38 10.59
CA LEU A 86 18.39 9.84 10.42
C LEU A 86 19.33 10.71 11.26
N ALA A 87 19.95 10.12 12.27
CA ALA A 87 21.02 10.80 13.00
C ALA A 87 22.07 11.21 11.97
N LYS A 88 22.32 12.53 11.85
CA LYS A 88 23.10 13.18 10.79
C LYS A 88 24.18 12.24 10.25
N CYS A 89 24.05 11.84 8.97
CA CYS A 89 25.04 10.99 8.30
C CYS A 89 26.44 11.54 8.64
N PRO A 90 27.29 10.79 9.38
CA PRO A 90 28.56 11.31 9.83
C PRO A 90 29.36 11.69 8.59
N ALA A 91 29.77 12.96 8.51
CA ALA A 91 30.24 13.56 7.26
C ALA A 91 31.32 12.67 6.64
N PHE A 92 31.01 12.09 5.47
CA PHE A 92 31.90 11.15 4.79
C PHE A 92 33.27 11.81 4.64
N LYS A 93 34.34 11.15 5.12
CA LYS A 93 35.70 11.62 4.88
C LYS A 93 35.90 11.72 3.36
N PRO A 94 36.42 12.85 2.83
CA PRO A 94 36.74 12.94 1.42
C PRO A 94 37.73 11.82 1.05
N GLY A 95 37.40 11.04 0.03
CA GLY A 95 38.04 9.76 -0.30
C GLY A 95 37.15 8.52 -0.10
N CYS A 96 36.02 8.63 0.63
CA CYS A 96 35.05 7.53 0.81
C CYS A 96 33.81 7.63 -0.11
N MET A 97 33.94 8.26 -1.28
CA MET A 97 32.90 8.19 -2.32
C MET A 97 33.08 6.94 -3.18
N PRO A 98 32.05 6.09 -3.34
CA PRO A 98 32.10 5.00 -4.30
C PRO A 98 31.77 5.54 -5.70
N ASP A 99 32.79 5.63 -6.55
CA ASP A 99 32.62 5.86 -7.99
C ASP A 99 31.95 4.61 -8.61
N SER A 100 30.61 4.62 -8.59
CA SER A 100 29.71 3.63 -9.20
C SER A 100 30.06 2.15 -8.98
N GLU A 101 29.57 1.53 -7.90
CA GLU A 101 28.81 0.25 -7.96
C GLU A 101 28.33 -0.26 -6.56
N PRO A 102 27.26 -1.08 -6.49
CA PRO A 102 26.64 -1.51 -5.23
C PRO A 102 27.22 -2.81 -4.64
N SER A 103 28.55 -2.99 -4.61
CA SER A 103 29.16 -4.29 -4.26
C SER A 103 30.53 -4.27 -3.54
N LYS A 104 30.80 -3.31 -2.64
CA LYS A 104 31.96 -3.37 -1.72
C LYS A 104 31.55 -3.27 -0.25
N SER A 105 31.76 -4.35 0.50
CA SER A 105 31.48 -4.44 1.94
C SER A 105 32.57 -3.72 2.75
N CYS A 106 32.20 -2.67 3.48
CA CYS A 106 33.14 -1.96 4.36
C CYS A 106 33.35 -2.75 5.65
N SER A 107 34.55 -3.33 5.82
CA SER A 107 34.86 -4.32 6.88
C SER A 107 34.96 -3.75 8.30
N GLU A 108 35.04 -2.44 8.47
CA GLU A 108 35.02 -1.77 9.79
C GLU A 108 33.59 -1.47 10.30
N CYS A 109 32.57 -1.61 9.44
CA CYS A 109 31.19 -1.37 9.81
C CYS A 109 30.51 -2.66 10.29
N SER A 110 30.37 -2.83 11.61
CA SER A 110 29.73 -4.00 12.26
C SER A 110 28.21 -4.10 12.07
N PHE A 111 27.73 -4.00 10.84
CA PHE A 111 26.34 -4.24 10.43
C PHE A 111 26.24 -5.57 9.69
N LYS A 112 25.62 -6.57 10.33
CA LYS A 112 25.10 -7.73 9.61
C LYS A 112 23.88 -7.28 8.80
N SER A 113 23.87 -7.59 7.51
CA SER A 113 22.84 -7.23 6.52
C SER A 113 21.48 -7.91 6.82
N PRO A 114 20.36 -7.60 6.11
CA PRO A 114 20.16 -6.72 4.95
C PRO A 114 19.19 -5.54 5.25
N SER A 115 18.72 -4.69 4.32
CA SER A 115 18.62 -4.80 2.86
C SER A 115 18.70 -3.44 2.13
N THR A 116 18.94 -3.52 0.82
CA THR A 116 18.76 -2.49 -0.21
C THR A 116 17.72 -1.40 0.11
N TYR A 117 18.17 -0.15 0.11
CA TYR A 117 17.29 1.02 0.09
C TYR A 117 16.60 1.10 -1.27
N SER A 118 15.35 0.64 -1.34
CA SER A 118 14.50 0.82 -2.50
C SER A 118 14.21 2.30 -2.73
N LYS A 119 14.34 2.78 -3.98
CA LYS A 119 13.72 4.03 -4.44
C LYS A 119 12.19 3.85 -4.40
N CYS A 120 11.61 3.97 -3.21
CA CYS A 120 10.18 3.99 -3.01
C CYS A 120 9.64 5.35 -3.43
N ASP A 121 9.47 5.54 -4.74
CA ASP A 121 8.66 6.64 -5.27
C ASP A 121 7.18 6.33 -5.00
N PHE A 122 6.78 6.44 -3.73
CA PHE A 122 5.39 6.44 -3.35
C PHE A 122 4.77 7.74 -3.87
N MET A 123 4.06 7.61 -4.99
CA MET A 123 2.90 8.47 -5.24
C MET A 123 2.00 8.40 -4.00
N ASP A 124 1.32 9.49 -3.65
CA ASP A 124 0.33 9.51 -2.57
C ASP A 124 -0.53 8.23 -2.60
N THR A 125 -0.50 7.44 -1.52
CA THR A 125 -1.28 6.19 -1.43
C THR A 125 -2.35 6.27 -0.36
N SER A 126 -3.50 5.65 -0.62
CA SER A 126 -4.50 5.43 0.41
C SER A 126 -4.72 3.93 0.67
N VAL A 127 -5.17 3.62 1.88
CA VAL A 127 -5.24 2.25 2.39
C VAL A 127 -6.68 1.92 2.78
N CYS A 128 -7.26 0.93 2.11
CA CYS A 128 -8.41 0.20 2.64
C CYS A 128 -7.93 -0.89 3.58
N GLN A 129 -8.69 -1.19 4.62
CA GLN A 129 -8.42 -2.30 5.54
C GLN A 129 -9.69 -3.09 5.81
N LEU A 130 -9.62 -4.41 5.66
CA LEU A 130 -10.63 -5.33 6.19
C LEU A 130 -10.03 -5.99 7.44
N ALA A 131 -10.77 -6.00 8.54
CA ALA A 131 -10.27 -6.53 9.81
C ALA A 131 -11.36 -7.18 10.66
N GLY A 132 -11.27 -8.50 10.83
CA GLY A 132 -12.08 -9.25 11.80
C GLY A 132 -13.57 -9.25 11.49
N ASP A 133 -14.37 -8.90 12.50
CA ASP A 133 -15.83 -9.01 12.61
C ASP A 133 -16.72 -8.22 11.63
N PRO A 134 -17.07 -8.70 10.44
CA PRO A 134 -16.51 -8.18 9.18
C PRO A 134 -16.51 -6.64 9.08
N HIS A 135 -15.48 -5.99 9.63
CA HIS A 135 -15.31 -4.52 9.56
C HIS A 135 -14.40 -4.08 8.41
N CYS A 136 -14.78 -2.97 7.75
CA CYS A 136 -14.04 -2.33 6.66
C CYS A 136 -13.70 -0.87 6.98
N LYS A 137 -12.42 -0.51 6.91
CA LYS A 137 -11.98 0.87 6.75
C LYS A 137 -11.87 1.19 5.27
N GLN A 138 -12.65 2.17 4.81
CA GLN A 138 -12.62 2.62 3.42
C GLN A 138 -11.37 3.46 3.10
N PHE A 139 -11.08 3.63 1.81
CA PHE A 139 -10.03 4.55 1.35
C PHE A 139 -10.27 5.97 1.88
N ASN A 140 -9.17 6.71 2.08
CA ASN A 140 -9.14 8.09 2.58
C ASN A 140 -9.70 8.31 4.01
N ALA A 141 -10.34 7.32 4.63
CA ALA A 141 -10.92 7.43 5.98
C ALA A 141 -9.89 7.81 7.06
N LEU A 142 -10.19 8.86 7.83
CA LEU A 142 -9.27 9.43 8.82
C LEU A 142 -8.92 8.44 9.95
N PRO A 143 -7.80 8.62 10.67
CA PRO A 143 -7.35 7.64 11.68
C PRO A 143 -8.34 7.29 12.80
N GLY A 144 -9.31 8.15 13.11
CA GLY A 144 -10.32 7.93 14.16
C GLY A 144 -11.70 7.50 13.68
N GLU A 145 -11.93 7.33 12.37
CA GLU A 145 -13.26 7.05 11.82
C GLU A 145 -13.77 5.66 12.23
N PRO A 146 -15.09 5.51 12.48
CA PRO A 146 -15.69 4.21 12.77
C PRO A 146 -15.58 3.29 11.55
N LEU A 147 -15.24 2.03 11.80
CA LEU A 147 -15.16 1.03 10.75
C LEU A 147 -16.57 0.66 10.25
N LEU A 148 -16.73 0.53 8.94
CA LEU A 148 -17.97 0.10 8.32
C LEU A 148 -18.16 -1.42 8.55
N ASN A 149 -19.02 -1.79 9.51
CA ASN A 149 -19.43 -3.18 9.70
C ASN A 149 -20.25 -3.64 8.47
N LEU A 150 -19.75 -4.61 7.73
CA LEU A 150 -20.35 -5.13 6.50
C LEU A 150 -21.45 -6.18 6.75
N ASN A 151 -21.43 -6.89 7.87
CA ASN A 151 -22.35 -7.96 8.30
C ASN A 151 -22.98 -8.86 7.20
N GLY A 152 -22.24 -9.19 6.14
CA GLY A 152 -22.70 -10.04 5.04
C GLY A 152 -22.07 -11.43 5.09
N HIS A 153 -22.77 -12.45 4.59
CA HIS A 153 -22.34 -13.86 4.66
C HIS A 153 -21.94 -14.45 3.31
N CYS A 154 -21.90 -13.64 2.24
CA CYS A 154 -21.61 -14.05 0.87
C CYS A 154 -20.19 -13.65 0.38
N LYS A 155 -19.97 -13.68 -0.95
CA LYS A 155 -18.77 -13.15 -1.61
C LYS A 155 -19.06 -11.77 -2.22
N TYR A 156 -18.21 -10.80 -1.92
CA TYR A 156 -18.36 -9.41 -2.36
C TYR A 156 -17.08 -8.85 -3.00
N ASN A 157 -17.23 -7.77 -3.77
CA ASN A 157 -16.13 -7.03 -4.37
C ASN A 157 -15.67 -5.89 -3.45
N MET A 158 -14.41 -5.98 -3.01
CA MET A 158 -13.83 -5.10 -2.01
C MET A 158 -13.17 -3.89 -2.68
N VAL A 159 -12.41 -4.16 -3.74
CA VAL A 159 -11.68 -3.18 -4.54
C VAL A 159 -11.65 -3.66 -5.99
N THR A 160 -12.26 -2.93 -6.92
CA THR A 160 -12.13 -3.14 -8.36
C THR A 160 -11.71 -1.85 -9.04
N THR A 161 -11.01 -1.96 -10.17
CA THR A 161 -10.75 -0.83 -11.08
C THR A 161 -11.94 -0.55 -12.00
N TYR A 162 -12.99 -1.37 -11.96
CA TYR A 162 -14.14 -1.29 -12.87
C TYR A 162 -15.20 -0.26 -12.46
N CYS A 163 -14.79 1.01 -12.35
CA CYS A 163 -15.57 2.07 -11.70
C CYS A 163 -16.39 2.96 -12.64
N LYS A 164 -16.47 2.65 -13.94
CA LYS A 164 -17.24 3.42 -14.94
C LYS A 164 -17.91 2.48 -15.95
N PRO A 165 -19.21 2.62 -16.26
CA PRO A 165 -19.86 1.82 -17.29
C PRO A 165 -19.20 2.05 -18.66
N GLY A 166 -19.19 1.02 -19.50
CA GLY A 166 -18.79 1.12 -20.92
C GLY A 166 -17.30 1.27 -21.21
N ARG A 167 -16.42 1.39 -20.21
CA ARG A 167 -14.95 1.38 -20.42
C ARG A 167 -14.33 0.03 -20.08
N GLY A 168 -14.36 -0.88 -21.05
CA GLY A 168 -13.68 -2.17 -21.02
C GLY A 168 -14.12 -3.10 -19.89
N HIS A 169 -13.18 -3.93 -19.43
CA HIS A 169 -13.23 -4.65 -18.15
C HIS A 169 -12.23 -4.03 -17.18
N GLY A 170 -12.46 -4.16 -15.86
CA GLY A 170 -11.43 -3.83 -14.87
C GLY A 170 -10.24 -4.80 -14.98
N TRP A 171 -9.02 -4.28 -14.88
CA TRP A 171 -7.79 -5.08 -14.92
C TRP A 171 -7.36 -5.60 -13.55
N PHE A 172 -8.02 -5.18 -12.48
CA PHE A 172 -7.77 -5.65 -11.11
C PHE A 172 -9.06 -5.70 -10.31
N GLU A 173 -9.30 -6.82 -9.63
CA GLU A 173 -10.37 -6.98 -8.65
C GLU A 173 -9.89 -7.78 -7.42
N LEU A 174 -10.22 -7.30 -6.22
CA LEU A 174 -10.07 -8.03 -4.96
C LEU A 174 -11.45 -8.40 -4.41
N HIS A 175 -11.66 -9.69 -4.23
CA HIS A 175 -12.89 -10.25 -3.70
C HIS A 175 -12.66 -10.89 -2.33
N ALA A 176 -13.63 -10.75 -1.43
CA ALA A 176 -13.64 -11.42 -0.13
C ALA A 176 -14.89 -12.29 0.04
N SER A 177 -14.71 -13.51 0.54
CA SER A 177 -15.77 -14.39 1.02
C SER A 177 -15.84 -14.29 2.54
N PHE A 178 -16.96 -13.80 3.05
CA PHE A 178 -17.24 -13.75 4.49
C PHE A 178 -18.02 -15.01 4.88
N MET A 179 -17.56 -15.74 5.89
CA MET A 179 -18.05 -17.06 6.25
C MET A 179 -18.14 -17.16 7.77
N SER A 180 -19.17 -17.83 8.29
CA SER A 180 -19.43 -17.95 9.73
C SER A 180 -19.32 -19.40 10.16
N ALA A 181 -18.65 -19.65 11.30
CA ALA A 181 -18.44 -21.00 11.81
C ALA A 181 -19.72 -21.66 12.36
N ASN A 182 -20.75 -20.87 12.69
CA ASN A 182 -22.07 -21.32 13.14
C ASN A 182 -23.13 -20.36 12.58
N GLU A 183 -24.33 -20.85 12.31
CA GLU A 183 -25.46 -19.95 12.03
C GLU A 183 -25.70 -18.97 13.19
N GLY A 184 -26.03 -17.72 12.88
CA GLY A 184 -26.29 -16.66 13.88
C GLY A 184 -25.06 -16.01 14.51
N LYS A 185 -23.83 -16.41 14.17
CA LYS A 185 -22.58 -15.72 14.58
C LYS A 185 -22.05 -14.82 13.47
N SER A 186 -21.26 -13.80 13.83
CA SER A 186 -20.57 -12.91 12.88
C SER A 186 -19.86 -13.68 11.77
N ALA A 187 -19.98 -13.22 10.53
CA ALA A 187 -19.17 -13.71 9.42
C ALA A 187 -17.76 -13.09 9.46
N PHE A 188 -16.73 -13.91 9.22
CA PHE A 188 -15.34 -13.48 9.12
C PHE A 188 -14.86 -13.61 7.69
N MET A 189 -13.97 -12.74 7.23
CA MET A 189 -13.26 -13.00 5.98
C MET A 189 -12.42 -14.29 6.13
N GLN A 190 -12.68 -15.30 5.30
CA GLN A 190 -11.96 -16.59 5.32
C GLN A 190 -11.27 -16.92 3.99
N LYS A 191 -11.82 -16.46 2.87
CA LYS A 191 -11.23 -16.64 1.53
C LYS A 191 -11.11 -15.30 0.84
N LEU A 192 -10.02 -15.10 0.12
CA LEU A 192 -9.85 -14.01 -0.84
C LEU A 192 -9.77 -14.60 -2.26
N SER A 193 -10.10 -13.80 -3.28
CA SER A 193 -9.63 -14.06 -4.63
C SER A 193 -9.27 -12.78 -5.34
N ILE A 194 -8.09 -12.74 -5.97
CA ILE A 194 -7.59 -11.60 -6.74
C ILE A 194 -7.71 -11.94 -8.23
N THR A 195 -8.48 -11.17 -8.98
CA THR A 195 -8.42 -11.14 -10.43
C THR A 195 -7.39 -10.09 -10.83
N TYR A 196 -6.41 -10.44 -11.66
CA TYR A 196 -5.44 -9.50 -12.21
C TYR A 196 -5.16 -9.81 -13.68
N HIS A 197 -5.50 -8.88 -14.56
CA HIS A 197 -5.68 -9.10 -16.00
C HIS A 197 -6.53 -10.35 -16.26
N ASN A 198 -5.94 -11.43 -16.79
CA ASN A 198 -6.63 -12.71 -17.06
C ASN A 198 -6.38 -13.79 -16.00
N ASP A 199 -5.53 -13.53 -14.99
CA ASP A 199 -5.16 -14.50 -13.96
C ASP A 199 -6.06 -14.37 -12.72
N LEU A 200 -6.67 -15.48 -12.28
CA LEU A 200 -7.43 -15.55 -11.03
C LEU A 200 -6.64 -16.33 -9.97
N TYR A 201 -6.22 -15.61 -8.94
CA TYR A 201 -5.62 -16.15 -7.73
C TYR A 201 -6.71 -16.38 -6.68
N MET A 202 -6.76 -17.57 -6.09
CA MET A 202 -7.66 -17.95 -5.00
C MET A 202 -6.82 -18.18 -3.74
N LEU A 203 -7.25 -17.64 -2.61
CA LEU A 203 -6.47 -17.59 -1.37
C LEU A 203 -7.33 -18.15 -0.23
N GLU A 204 -6.93 -19.28 0.33
CA GLU A 204 -7.68 -19.99 1.38
C GLU A 204 -6.72 -20.79 2.26
N SER A 205 -6.92 -20.79 3.58
CA SER A 205 -6.23 -21.70 4.51
C SER A 205 -4.69 -21.76 4.35
N ASN A 206 -4.05 -20.61 4.10
CA ASN A 206 -2.61 -20.45 3.79
C ASN A 206 -2.12 -21.02 2.44
N VAL A 207 -3.02 -21.54 1.60
CA VAL A 207 -2.77 -21.92 0.20
C VAL A 207 -3.09 -20.73 -0.71
N ILE A 208 -2.36 -20.63 -1.83
CA ILE A 208 -2.62 -19.70 -2.93
C ILE A 208 -2.69 -20.54 -4.20
N ASP A 209 -3.86 -20.64 -4.80
CA ASP A 209 -4.09 -21.38 -6.06
C ASP A 209 -4.28 -20.40 -7.21
N LEU A 210 -3.46 -20.52 -8.26
CA LEU A 210 -3.72 -19.85 -9.52
C LEU A 210 -4.64 -20.77 -10.35
N ARG A 211 -5.86 -20.33 -10.71
CA ARG A 211 -6.91 -21.16 -11.33
C ARG A 211 -6.43 -22.02 -12.52
N THR A 212 -5.46 -21.54 -13.28
CA THR A 212 -4.91 -22.18 -14.49
C THR A 212 -3.66 -23.05 -14.25
N PHE A 213 -3.08 -23.05 -13.04
CA PHE A 213 -1.82 -23.73 -12.72
C PHE A 213 -1.85 -24.54 -11.39
N GLY A 214 -2.83 -24.33 -10.53
CA GLY A 214 -2.90 -24.95 -9.20
C GLY A 214 -2.07 -24.20 -8.14
N PRO A 215 -1.56 -24.91 -7.10
CA PRO A 215 -0.87 -24.29 -5.97
C PRO A 215 0.40 -23.53 -6.35
N VAL A 216 0.55 -22.34 -5.78
CA VAL A 216 1.66 -21.42 -6.02
C VAL A 216 2.75 -21.57 -4.94
N VAL A 217 3.98 -21.88 -5.35
CA VAL A 217 5.17 -21.86 -4.48
C VAL A 217 5.71 -20.44 -4.38
N LEU A 218 6.06 -19.99 -3.17
CA LEU A 218 6.54 -18.62 -2.92
C LEU A 218 8.08 -18.56 -2.73
N PRO A 219 8.75 -17.48 -3.18
CA PRO A 219 8.21 -16.33 -3.91
C PRO A 219 7.81 -16.68 -5.35
N PHE A 220 6.77 -16.01 -5.85
CA PHE A 220 6.21 -16.22 -7.19
C PHE A 220 6.13 -14.91 -7.96
N GLN A 221 6.26 -14.96 -9.28
CA GLN A 221 6.07 -13.80 -10.14
C GLN A 221 5.46 -14.22 -11.48
N LYS A 222 4.38 -13.54 -11.92
CA LYS A 222 3.71 -13.80 -13.21
C LYS A 222 2.92 -12.58 -13.67
N SER A 223 2.93 -12.27 -14.96
CA SER A 223 2.04 -11.27 -15.59
C SER A 223 2.10 -9.85 -15.00
N GLY A 224 3.14 -9.49 -14.23
CA GLY A 224 3.22 -8.23 -13.48
C GLY A 224 2.83 -8.33 -11.99
N MET A 225 2.33 -9.47 -11.54
CA MET A 225 2.11 -9.79 -10.12
C MET A 225 3.38 -10.38 -9.49
N GLU A 226 3.85 -9.83 -8.38
CA GLU A 226 4.79 -10.45 -7.44
C GLU A 226 4.01 -10.94 -6.21
N ILE A 227 4.25 -12.19 -5.78
CA ILE A 227 3.69 -12.76 -4.55
C ILE A 227 4.82 -13.23 -3.65
N SER A 228 4.87 -12.73 -2.42
CA SER A 228 5.90 -13.06 -1.43
C SER A 228 5.32 -13.20 -0.02
N LYS A 229 6.03 -13.89 0.87
CA LYS A 229 5.62 -14.09 2.28
C LYS A 229 6.72 -13.60 3.21
N LEU A 230 6.39 -12.68 4.11
CA LEU A 230 7.32 -12.07 5.06
C LEU A 230 6.66 -11.93 6.43
N ASN A 231 7.32 -12.43 7.49
CA ASN A 231 6.85 -12.37 8.87
C ASN A 231 5.41 -12.90 9.09
N GLY A 232 5.00 -13.90 8.31
CA GLY A 232 3.65 -14.48 8.35
C GLY A 232 2.57 -13.74 7.56
N LEU A 233 2.89 -12.58 6.96
CA LEU A 233 2.02 -11.86 6.04
C LEU A 233 2.32 -12.26 4.58
N TYR A 234 1.28 -12.38 3.77
CA TYR A 234 1.36 -12.55 2.32
C TYR A 234 1.23 -11.20 1.64
N PHE A 235 2.16 -10.87 0.75
CA PHE A 235 2.18 -9.65 -0.04
C PHE A 235 1.96 -9.99 -1.51
N PHE A 236 1.03 -9.28 -2.13
CA PHE A 236 0.73 -9.33 -3.55
C PHE A 236 0.94 -7.92 -4.09
N LYS A 237 1.84 -7.74 -5.05
CA LYS A 237 2.15 -6.44 -5.66
C LYS A 237 1.90 -6.55 -7.14
N VAL A 238 1.05 -5.69 -7.70
CA VAL A 238 0.89 -5.58 -9.16
C VAL A 238 1.81 -4.49 -9.71
N SER A 239 2.21 -4.62 -10.98
CA SER A 239 3.16 -3.72 -11.64
C SER A 239 2.72 -2.26 -11.67
N GLU A 240 1.41 -2.02 -11.67
CA GLU A 240 0.75 -0.71 -11.61
C GLU A 240 0.84 -0.07 -10.21
N GLY A 241 1.23 -0.82 -9.16
CA GLY A 241 1.53 -0.32 -7.82
C GLY A 241 0.51 -0.62 -6.73
N ILE A 242 -0.62 -1.28 -7.03
CA ILE A 242 -1.53 -1.78 -5.98
C ILE A 242 -0.80 -2.86 -5.18
N THR A 243 -0.84 -2.74 -3.84
CA THR A 243 -0.28 -3.74 -2.93
C THR A 243 -1.34 -4.27 -1.98
N ILE A 244 -1.54 -5.59 -1.97
CA ILE A 244 -2.44 -6.31 -1.08
C ILE A 244 -1.59 -7.05 -0.06
N ALA A 245 -1.92 -6.93 1.23
CA ALA A 245 -1.19 -7.54 2.32
C ALA A 245 -2.15 -8.26 3.27
N TRP A 246 -2.13 -9.60 3.24
CA TRP A 246 -3.08 -10.48 3.93
C TRP A 246 -2.39 -11.30 5.03
N ASP A 247 -3.11 -11.58 6.12
CA ASP A 247 -2.57 -12.23 7.31
C ASP A 247 -2.73 -13.75 7.36
N GLY A 248 -3.18 -14.37 6.27
CA GLY A 248 -3.53 -15.80 6.17
C GLY A 248 -4.88 -16.16 6.78
N HIS A 249 -5.60 -15.20 7.37
CA HIS A 249 -6.90 -15.38 8.01
C HIS A 249 -7.83 -14.18 7.69
N HIS A 250 -8.10 -13.33 8.69
CA HIS A 250 -9.23 -12.41 8.75
C HIS A 250 -8.85 -10.93 8.61
N LYS A 251 -7.62 -10.61 8.19
CA LYS A 251 -7.17 -9.22 7.99
C LYS A 251 -6.41 -9.01 6.68
N VAL A 252 -6.82 -8.01 5.90
CA VAL A 252 -6.13 -7.58 4.69
C VAL A 252 -6.10 -6.06 4.59
N ASN A 253 -4.93 -5.51 4.29
CA ASN A 253 -4.77 -4.11 3.87
C ASN A 253 -4.61 -4.08 2.34
N VAL A 254 -5.23 -3.09 1.69
CA VAL A 254 -5.07 -2.80 0.26
C VAL A 254 -4.55 -1.37 0.12
N VAL A 255 -3.33 -1.22 -0.38
CA VAL A 255 -2.68 0.06 -0.63
C VAL A 255 -2.83 0.38 -2.12
N VAL A 256 -3.35 1.56 -2.46
CA VAL A 256 -3.59 1.99 -3.84
C VAL A 256 -2.95 3.37 -4.07
N PRO A 257 -2.14 3.56 -5.13
CA PRO A 257 -1.65 4.88 -5.58
C PRO A 257 -2.77 5.81 -6.08
N LYS A 258 -2.78 7.10 -5.70
CA LYS A 258 -3.87 8.08 -5.99
C LYS A 258 -4.19 8.27 -7.47
N ASN A 259 -3.24 7.99 -8.37
CA ASN A 259 -3.46 8.01 -9.81
C ASN A 259 -4.33 6.82 -10.31
N ILE A 260 -4.58 5.81 -9.48
CA ILE A 260 -5.43 4.66 -9.81
C ILE A 260 -6.81 4.82 -9.16
N ALA A 261 -7.81 5.02 -10.03
CA ALA A 261 -9.22 5.01 -9.65
C ALA A 261 -9.67 3.58 -9.31
N VAL A 262 -10.10 3.37 -8.06
CA VAL A 262 -10.76 2.14 -7.59
C VAL A 262 -12.03 2.47 -6.80
N CYS A 263 -12.88 1.46 -6.67
CA CYS A 263 -14.18 1.48 -6.02
C CYS A 263 -14.51 0.07 -5.47
N GLY A 264 -15.50 -0.04 -4.59
CA GLY A 264 -15.92 -1.31 -3.99
C GLY A 264 -16.51 -1.07 -2.60
N LEU A 265 -16.60 -2.11 -1.77
CA LEU A 265 -16.93 -1.93 -0.35
C LEU A 265 -15.90 -1.05 0.39
N CYS A 266 -14.66 -1.00 -0.11
CA CYS A 266 -13.63 -0.05 0.32
C CYS A 266 -13.91 1.42 -0.04
N GLY A 267 -15.04 1.76 -0.66
CA GLY A 267 -15.36 3.11 -1.11
C GLY A 267 -14.55 3.54 -2.34
N GLN A 268 -14.76 4.77 -2.82
CA GLN A 268 -14.04 5.33 -3.96
C GLN A 268 -12.76 6.04 -3.56
N HIS A 269 -11.69 5.77 -4.29
CA HIS A 269 -10.39 6.36 -4.04
C HIS A 269 -10.24 7.80 -4.59
N THR A 270 -11.10 8.21 -5.52
CA THR A 270 -10.94 9.42 -6.35
C THR A 270 -11.51 10.71 -5.74
N LYS A 271 -11.76 10.74 -4.43
CA LYS A 271 -12.24 11.92 -3.69
C LYS A 271 -11.70 11.90 -2.27
N ASP A 272 -11.57 13.06 -1.64
CA ASP A 272 -11.26 13.12 -0.20
C ASP A 272 -12.40 12.52 0.65
N PHE A 273 -12.11 12.19 1.91
CA PHE A 273 -13.05 11.53 2.80
C PHE A 273 -14.00 12.54 3.47
N GLU A 274 -15.20 12.64 2.91
CA GLU A 274 -16.33 13.44 3.41
C GLU A 274 -17.24 12.64 4.36
N GLY A 275 -16.82 11.42 4.74
CA GLY A 275 -17.64 10.41 5.41
C GLY A 275 -17.64 9.08 4.66
N ALA A 276 -18.33 8.07 5.20
CA ALA A 276 -18.40 6.74 4.60
C ALA A 276 -19.02 6.79 3.20
N ASP A 277 -18.29 6.28 2.20
CA ASP A 277 -18.69 6.32 0.80
C ASP A 277 -19.59 5.11 0.48
N LEU A 278 -20.90 5.33 0.60
CA LEU A 278 -21.94 4.34 0.36
C LEU A 278 -22.46 4.36 -1.10
N ARG A 279 -21.58 4.58 -2.08
CA ARG A 279 -21.93 4.56 -3.51
C ARG A 279 -22.12 3.13 -4.00
N VAL A 280 -23.27 2.85 -4.63
CA VAL A 280 -23.62 1.48 -5.01
C VAL A 280 -22.72 0.94 -6.13
N GLY A 281 -22.32 -0.31 -5.96
CA GLY A 281 -21.68 -1.13 -6.96
C GLY A 281 -22.61 -1.47 -8.12
N ARG A 282 -22.06 -2.17 -9.11
CA ARG A 282 -22.73 -2.32 -10.41
C ARG A 282 -23.91 -3.29 -10.40
N SER A 283 -24.21 -3.90 -9.25
CA SER A 283 -25.29 -4.87 -9.02
C SER A 283 -25.42 -5.85 -10.18
N TYR A 284 -24.46 -6.78 -10.28
CA TYR A 284 -24.51 -7.88 -11.24
C TYR A 284 -25.85 -8.60 -11.08
N VAL A 285 -26.78 -8.42 -12.03
CA VAL A 285 -28.18 -8.86 -11.88
C VAL A 285 -28.20 -10.33 -11.49
N THR A 286 -28.62 -10.59 -10.25
CA THR A 286 -28.19 -11.74 -9.49
C THR A 286 -29.00 -12.99 -9.83
N ALA A 287 -28.66 -13.64 -10.94
CA ALA A 287 -29.18 -14.95 -11.30
C ALA A 287 -28.95 -15.95 -10.14
N GLY A 288 -30.02 -16.23 -9.37
CA GLY A 288 -29.97 -17.09 -8.18
C GLY A 288 -29.81 -16.39 -6.82
N CYS A 289 -29.97 -15.06 -6.71
CA CYS A 289 -29.90 -14.36 -5.42
C CYS A 289 -30.82 -13.12 -5.36
N TYR A 290 -32.13 -13.35 -5.29
CA TYR A 290 -33.16 -12.31 -5.45
C TYR A 290 -33.24 -11.30 -4.29
N ASN A 291 -32.92 -11.73 -3.07
CA ASN A 291 -32.93 -10.85 -1.89
C ASN A 291 -31.76 -9.85 -1.85
N MET A 292 -30.75 -10.01 -2.72
CA MET A 292 -29.65 -9.05 -2.92
C MET A 292 -30.00 -7.95 -3.94
N ASN A 293 -31.25 -7.87 -4.43
CA ASN A 293 -31.62 -6.89 -5.45
C ASN A 293 -31.43 -5.43 -4.99
N VAL A 294 -30.91 -4.59 -5.87
CA VAL A 294 -30.56 -3.18 -5.61
C VAL A 294 -31.35 -2.28 -6.56
N THR A 295 -31.92 -1.22 -6.00
CA THR A 295 -32.83 -0.32 -6.72
C THR A 295 -32.21 1.01 -7.10
N THR A 296 -31.07 1.34 -6.49
CA THR A 296 -30.28 2.54 -6.78
C THR A 296 -29.35 2.27 -7.98
N GLU A 297 -29.28 3.20 -8.94
CA GLU A 297 -28.41 3.08 -10.11
C GLU A 297 -26.92 3.11 -9.73
N PHE A 298 -26.08 2.42 -10.53
CA PHE A 298 -24.62 2.36 -10.32
C PHE A 298 -24.01 3.73 -10.02
N ASN A 299 -23.12 3.80 -9.02
CA ASN A 299 -22.45 5.02 -8.55
C ASN A 299 -23.38 6.07 -7.89
N GLY A 300 -24.70 5.83 -7.81
CA GLY A 300 -25.61 6.56 -6.93
C GLY A 300 -25.36 6.28 -5.44
N MET A 301 -25.87 7.13 -4.55
CA MET A 301 -25.79 6.90 -3.10
C MET A 301 -26.85 5.87 -2.67
N ALA A 302 -26.44 4.80 -1.99
CA ALA A 302 -27.35 3.78 -1.48
C ALA A 302 -28.35 4.36 -0.47
N LYS A 303 -29.59 3.86 -0.48
CA LYS A 303 -30.65 4.28 0.44
C LYS A 303 -30.35 3.93 1.90
N ASN A 304 -29.52 2.91 2.11
CA ASN A 304 -29.02 2.48 3.41
C ASN A 304 -27.74 1.63 3.24
N LYS A 305 -27.09 1.32 4.37
CA LYS A 305 -25.87 0.50 4.40
C LYS A 305 -26.05 -0.88 3.75
N GLN A 306 -27.21 -1.51 3.91
CA GLN A 306 -27.47 -2.85 3.39
C GLN A 306 -27.59 -2.86 1.86
N GLU A 307 -28.28 -1.89 1.25
CA GLU A 307 -28.29 -1.74 -0.21
C GLU A 307 -26.88 -1.49 -0.77
N PHE A 308 -26.04 -0.72 -0.06
CA PHE A 308 -24.61 -0.60 -0.40
C PHE A 308 -23.89 -1.95 -0.36
N ILE A 309 -24.02 -2.72 0.72
CA ILE A 309 -23.38 -4.05 0.84
C ILE A 309 -23.85 -4.99 -0.29
N HIS A 310 -25.16 -5.05 -0.53
CA HIS A 310 -25.78 -5.89 -1.55
C HIS A 310 -25.29 -5.51 -2.97
N SER A 311 -25.10 -4.21 -3.26
CA SER A 311 -24.68 -3.73 -4.59
C SER A 311 -23.28 -4.17 -5.04
N TRP A 312 -22.47 -4.65 -4.10
CA TRP A 312 -21.13 -5.21 -4.33
C TRP A 312 -21.09 -6.73 -4.18
N PHE A 313 -22.23 -7.41 -4.04
CA PHE A 313 -22.33 -8.88 -4.12
C PHE A 313 -21.84 -9.36 -5.50
N ILE A 314 -21.11 -10.49 -5.51
CA ILE A 314 -20.64 -11.13 -6.74
C ILE A 314 -20.87 -12.65 -6.78
N GLY A 315 -21.41 -13.24 -5.72
CA GLY A 315 -21.76 -14.66 -5.72
C GLY A 315 -21.94 -15.29 -4.35
N GLN A 316 -22.54 -16.48 -4.36
CA GLN A 316 -22.55 -17.35 -3.19
C GLN A 316 -21.17 -17.96 -2.94
N ASN A 317 -20.91 -18.37 -1.71
CA ASN A 317 -19.65 -18.95 -1.24
C ASN A 317 -19.81 -20.37 -0.66
N GLY A 318 -20.98 -21.00 -0.86
CA GLY A 318 -21.31 -22.33 -0.32
C GLY A 318 -21.78 -22.33 1.15
N GLN A 319 -21.98 -21.18 1.78
CA GLN A 319 -22.53 -21.10 3.15
C GLN A 319 -24.07 -21.07 3.12
N GLN A 320 -24.72 -21.83 4.02
CA GLN A 320 -26.18 -21.76 4.18
C GLN A 320 -26.65 -20.35 4.61
N ALA A 321 -25.85 -19.64 5.41
CA ALA A 321 -26.13 -18.24 5.75
C ALA A 321 -26.22 -17.34 4.50
N CYS A 322 -25.33 -17.54 3.51
CA CYS A 322 -25.43 -16.83 2.23
C CYS A 322 -26.63 -17.29 1.39
N ALA A 323 -26.95 -18.59 1.39
CA ALA A 323 -28.13 -19.10 0.70
C ALA A 323 -29.42 -18.45 1.25
N LYS A 324 -29.56 -18.38 2.58
CA LYS A 324 -30.65 -17.69 3.28
C LYS A 324 -30.66 -16.18 2.99
N GLU A 325 -29.51 -15.51 3.03
CA GLU A 325 -29.39 -14.10 2.59
C GLU A 325 -29.83 -13.89 1.13
N CYS A 326 -29.64 -14.88 0.25
CA CYS A 326 -30.08 -14.85 -1.14
C CYS A 326 -31.57 -15.16 -1.38
N GLY A 327 -32.28 -15.71 -0.39
CA GLY A 327 -33.65 -16.23 -0.54
C GLY A 327 -33.73 -17.72 -0.91
N GLY A 328 -32.65 -18.47 -0.73
CA GLY A 328 -32.65 -19.93 -0.71
C GLY A 328 -33.03 -20.52 0.67
N PRO A 329 -33.18 -21.86 0.76
CA PRO A 329 -33.55 -22.57 1.99
C PRO A 329 -32.43 -22.71 3.05
#